data_AF-A0A9X3X957-F1
#
_entry.id   AF-A0A9X3X957-F1
#
_cell.length_a   1.000
_cell.length_b   1.000
_cell.length_c   1.000
_cell.angle_alpha   90.00
_cell.angle_beta   90.00
_cell.angle_gamma   90.00
#
_symmetry.space_group_name_H-M   'P 1'
#
loop_
_entity.id
_entity.type
_entity.pdbx_description
1 polymer ?
#
loop_
_entity_poly.entity_id
_entity_poly.type
_entity_poly.pdbx_seq_one_letter_code
_entity_poly.pdbx_strand_id
1 'polypeptide(L)'
;MGGGQVNGNSAGGGGAYFGGGGDGTTQAPLCGGPFGLGGSSYGTPSMLDLGSAGGSGSSTPGMGASGGNGGGGVWLQATRIEINGTIAANGANGNVLSNIGAGGGAGGHVILDAYVIDWQTKAKITAKGGAGGIGTVGVGGSGGGGIVRIHASSVSSPPVGVIDVNGGPASEGCSTGIGDQGTNEFDDQNVECTDFDADGARSILCGETDCDDTNDKIAPGLPETCNGIDDNCNNEIDEDATCPGGLICQAGKCDSEVSPDAGPTTDGGAPAAPETVEYRGGCSLAPAAQGGFALAGLGLVAALAARLARRARKAR
;
A
#
# COMPACT_ATOMS: atom_id res chain seq x y z
N MET A 1 -6.71 21.74 -1.98
CA MET A 1 -6.26 20.34 -1.86
C MET A 1 -7.01 19.47 -2.86
N GLY A 2 -8.30 19.16 -2.64
CA GLY A 2 -9.12 18.47 -3.64
C GLY A 2 -9.66 19.38 -4.74
N GLY A 3 -10.03 18.79 -5.88
CA GLY A 3 -10.70 19.49 -6.98
C GLY A 3 -12.13 19.88 -6.64
N GLY A 4 -12.64 20.94 -7.26
CA GLY A 4 -13.94 21.53 -6.95
C GLY A 4 -14.78 21.79 -8.19
N GLN A 5 -16.03 22.18 -7.98
CA GLN A 5 -16.94 22.60 -9.05
C GLN A 5 -17.08 24.12 -9.06
N VAL A 6 -17.39 24.69 -10.23
CA VAL A 6 -17.69 26.13 -10.34
C VAL A 6 -19.19 26.44 -10.26
N ASN A 7 -20.08 25.46 -10.52
CA ASN A 7 -21.54 25.57 -10.34
C ASN A 7 -22.23 24.20 -10.19
N GLY A 8 -23.54 24.20 -9.88
CA GLY A 8 -24.26 22.99 -9.47
C GLY A 8 -24.54 21.90 -10.51
N ASN A 9 -24.24 22.14 -11.80
CA ASN A 9 -24.39 21.15 -12.87
C ASN A 9 -23.10 20.95 -13.68
N SER A 10 -21.96 21.04 -13.01
CA SER A 10 -20.63 21.01 -13.64
C SER A 10 -19.90 19.67 -13.47
N ALA A 11 -18.93 19.41 -14.34
CA ALA A 11 -17.95 18.36 -14.11
C ALA A 11 -17.08 18.66 -12.87
N GLY A 12 -16.52 17.62 -12.26
CA GLY A 12 -15.60 17.76 -11.13
C GLY A 12 -14.15 17.97 -11.58
N GLY A 13 -13.40 18.83 -10.90
CA GLY A 13 -11.95 18.96 -11.11
C GLY A 13 -11.16 17.82 -10.45
N GLY A 14 -9.97 17.50 -10.97
CA GLY A 14 -9.12 16.44 -10.43
C GLY A 14 -8.54 16.78 -9.06
N GLY A 15 -8.24 15.76 -8.26
CA GLY A 15 -7.50 15.92 -7.00
C GLY A 15 -6.04 16.28 -7.27
N ALA A 16 -5.39 16.92 -6.30
CA ALA A 16 -3.96 17.22 -6.33
C ALA A 16 -3.19 16.56 -5.19
N TYR A 17 -1.89 16.41 -5.37
CA TYR A 17 -0.95 16.11 -4.28
C TYR A 17 0.36 16.84 -4.53
N PHE A 18 1.31 16.22 -5.24
CA PHE A 18 2.48 16.92 -5.75
C PHE A 18 2.18 17.59 -7.09
N GLY A 19 1.59 16.84 -8.02
CA GLY A 19 1.00 17.41 -9.23
C GLY A 19 -0.35 18.08 -8.94
N GLY A 20 -0.64 19.18 -9.63
CA GLY A 20 -1.96 19.81 -9.66
C GLY A 20 -3.00 18.90 -10.33
N GLY A 21 -4.26 19.05 -9.96
CA GLY A 21 -5.35 18.37 -10.64
C GLY A 21 -5.71 19.07 -11.95
N GLY A 22 -6.19 18.31 -12.94
CA GLY A 22 -6.74 18.88 -14.17
C GLY A 22 -8.13 19.48 -13.97
N ASP A 23 -8.53 20.40 -14.85
CA ASP A 23 -9.87 20.99 -14.82
C ASP A 23 -10.91 20.07 -15.48
N GLY A 24 -12.13 20.09 -14.95
CA GLY A 24 -13.30 19.44 -15.56
C GLY A 24 -13.89 20.31 -16.66
N THR A 25 -14.36 19.71 -17.75
CA THR A 25 -14.85 20.41 -18.96
C THR A 25 -16.22 19.89 -19.43
N THR A 26 -16.80 20.51 -20.47
CA THR A 26 -17.93 19.92 -21.23
C THR A 26 -17.48 18.84 -22.22
N GLN A 27 -18.43 18.04 -22.73
CA GLN A 27 -18.21 16.92 -23.66
C GLN A 27 -17.19 17.20 -24.79
N ALA A 28 -16.36 16.20 -25.08
CA ALA A 28 -15.50 16.13 -26.26
C ALA A 28 -16.34 16.26 -27.56
N PRO A 29 -15.80 16.92 -28.62
CA PRO A 29 -14.44 17.44 -28.77
C PRO A 29 -14.27 18.93 -28.45
N LEU A 30 -15.33 19.60 -27.98
CA LEU A 30 -15.38 21.07 -27.94
C LEU A 30 -14.64 21.67 -26.74
N CYS A 31 -14.36 20.89 -25.70
CA CYS A 31 -13.59 21.28 -24.51
C CYS A 31 -13.95 22.71 -24.03
N GLY A 32 -15.25 23.00 -23.97
CA GLY A 32 -15.76 24.26 -23.41
C GLY A 32 -15.23 24.46 -22.00
N GLY A 33 -15.13 25.74 -21.60
CA GLY A 33 -14.33 26.24 -20.46
C GLY A 33 -14.45 25.49 -19.13
N PRO A 34 -13.60 25.80 -18.13
CA PRO A 34 -13.52 24.99 -16.92
C PRO A 34 -14.84 25.02 -16.13
N PHE A 35 -15.43 23.85 -15.94
CA PHE A 35 -16.63 23.59 -15.13
C PHE A 35 -16.25 23.03 -13.75
N GLY A 36 -15.09 22.39 -13.64
CA GLY A 36 -14.48 22.04 -12.38
C GLY A 36 -13.05 22.55 -12.33
N LEU A 37 -12.65 23.14 -11.21
CA LEU A 37 -11.27 23.56 -10.99
C LEU A 37 -10.49 22.40 -10.38
N GLY A 38 -9.37 22.05 -11.00
CA GLY A 38 -8.41 21.11 -10.46
C GLY A 38 -7.88 21.56 -9.10
N GLY A 39 -7.50 20.59 -8.27
CA GLY A 39 -6.87 20.87 -6.99
C GLY A 39 -5.50 21.56 -7.17
N SER A 40 -5.13 22.39 -6.21
CA SER A 40 -3.76 22.91 -6.10
C SER A 40 -2.88 21.94 -5.31
N SER A 41 -1.64 21.75 -5.76
CA SER A 41 -0.62 20.93 -5.09
C SER A 41 -0.37 21.37 -3.64
N TYR A 42 -0.12 20.39 -2.77
CA TYR A 42 0.15 20.61 -1.35
C TYR A 42 1.08 19.56 -0.72
N GLY A 43 1.43 18.48 -1.42
CA GLY A 43 2.29 17.40 -0.92
C GLY A 43 3.77 17.76 -0.95
N THR A 44 4.50 17.39 0.10
CA THR A 44 5.96 17.51 0.17
C THR A 44 6.61 16.13 0.30
N PRO A 45 7.82 15.91 -0.24
CA PRO A 45 8.49 14.62 -0.12
C PRO A 45 8.85 14.22 1.32
N SER A 46 8.96 15.20 2.23
CA SER A 46 9.51 15.03 3.58
C SER A 46 8.67 14.19 4.55
N MET A 47 7.36 14.05 4.35
CA MET A 47 6.48 13.30 5.24
C MET A 47 5.46 12.50 4.44
N LEU A 48 5.13 11.30 4.92
CA LEU A 48 4.07 10.49 4.34
C LEU A 48 2.74 11.24 4.46
N ASP A 49 2.10 11.49 3.34
CA ASP A 49 0.78 12.13 3.25
C ASP A 49 -0.01 11.49 2.11
N LEU A 50 -1.31 11.75 2.07
CA LEU A 50 -2.24 11.10 1.16
C LEU A 50 -2.64 12.05 0.02
N GLY A 51 -2.83 11.46 -1.16
CA GLY A 51 -3.38 12.19 -2.29
C GLY A 51 -4.83 12.62 -2.00
N SER A 52 -5.23 13.79 -2.48
CA SER A 52 -6.60 14.24 -2.32
C SER A 52 -7.55 13.55 -3.30
N ALA A 53 -8.83 13.48 -2.91
CA ALA A 53 -9.89 13.06 -3.81
C ALA A 53 -10.16 14.10 -4.91
N GLY A 54 -10.72 13.63 -6.02
CA GLY A 54 -11.30 14.50 -7.04
C GLY A 54 -12.60 15.16 -6.59
N GLY A 55 -12.98 16.23 -7.27
CA GLY A 55 -14.26 16.91 -7.07
C GLY A 55 -15.43 16.09 -7.59
N SER A 56 -16.60 16.23 -6.96
CA SER A 56 -17.84 15.61 -7.45
C SER A 56 -18.30 16.23 -8.78
N GLY A 57 -18.95 15.43 -9.63
CA GLY A 57 -19.72 15.93 -10.77
C GLY A 57 -21.16 16.19 -10.33
N SER A 58 -21.74 17.36 -10.60
CA SER A 58 -22.97 17.92 -9.99
C SER A 58 -22.94 18.15 -8.46
N SER A 59 -23.46 19.31 -8.02
CA SER A 59 -23.63 19.63 -6.58
C SER A 59 -25.05 19.31 -6.09
N THR A 60 -25.89 18.72 -6.94
CA THR A 60 -27.28 18.40 -6.59
C THR A 60 -27.28 17.15 -5.70
N PRO A 61 -27.79 17.22 -4.45
CA PRO A 61 -27.78 16.09 -3.54
C PRO A 61 -28.45 14.86 -4.17
N GLY A 62 -27.74 13.72 -4.17
CA GLY A 62 -28.24 12.46 -4.74
C GLY A 62 -28.12 12.31 -6.27
N MET A 63 -27.64 13.33 -6.99
CA MET A 63 -27.39 13.25 -8.44
C MET A 63 -25.90 13.41 -8.80
N GLY A 64 -25.05 13.64 -7.79
CA GLY A 64 -23.64 13.89 -8.00
C GLY A 64 -22.76 12.65 -8.10
N ALA A 65 -21.97 12.54 -9.17
CA ALA A 65 -20.92 11.54 -9.29
C ALA A 65 -19.83 11.83 -8.25
N SER A 66 -19.43 10.84 -7.46
CA SER A 66 -18.34 11.03 -6.50
C SER A 66 -17.00 11.13 -7.24
N GLY A 67 -16.14 12.04 -6.79
CA GLY A 67 -14.76 12.08 -7.25
C GLY A 67 -14.01 10.78 -6.93
N GLY A 68 -12.95 10.52 -7.68
CA GLY A 68 -12.06 9.40 -7.40
C GLY A 68 -11.33 9.64 -6.08
N ASN A 69 -11.17 8.59 -5.27
CA ASN A 69 -10.35 8.65 -4.07
C ASN A 69 -8.90 8.92 -4.44
N GLY A 70 -8.21 9.76 -3.66
CA GLY A 70 -6.77 9.92 -3.82
C GLY A 70 -6.00 8.66 -3.41
N GLY A 71 -4.76 8.58 -3.87
CA GLY A 71 -3.85 7.50 -3.53
C GLY A 71 -3.47 7.53 -2.05
N GLY A 72 -3.32 6.33 -1.49
CA GLY A 72 -2.86 6.15 -0.11
C GLY A 72 -1.36 6.40 0.07
N GLY A 73 -0.84 6.00 1.22
CA GLY A 73 0.59 6.00 1.51
C GLY A 73 1.13 4.58 1.60
N VAL A 74 2.34 4.35 1.10
CA VAL A 74 3.14 3.16 1.37
C VAL A 74 4.47 3.62 1.94
N TRP A 75 4.83 3.12 3.12
CA TRP A 75 6.13 3.37 3.73
C TRP A 75 6.72 2.02 4.14
N LEU A 76 7.85 1.67 3.53
CA LEU A 76 8.61 0.47 3.84
C LEU A 76 9.98 0.87 4.39
N GLN A 77 10.33 0.34 5.55
CA GLN A 77 11.63 0.52 6.18
C GLN A 77 12.20 -0.86 6.51
N ALA A 78 13.37 -1.19 5.96
CA ALA A 78 14.03 -2.48 6.19
C ALA A 78 15.51 -2.43 5.76
N THR A 79 16.36 -3.29 6.31
CA THR A 79 17.75 -3.42 5.80
C THR A 79 17.79 -3.78 4.32
N ARG A 80 16.88 -4.64 3.84
CA ARG A 80 16.83 -5.07 2.44
C ARG A 80 15.39 -5.12 1.93
N ILE A 81 15.13 -4.52 0.77
CA ILE A 81 13.84 -4.58 0.08
C ILE A 81 14.03 -5.26 -1.28
N GLU A 82 13.35 -6.39 -1.51
CA GLU A 82 13.26 -7.03 -2.83
C GLU A 82 11.92 -6.71 -3.49
N ILE A 83 11.94 -6.12 -4.68
CA ILE A 83 10.72 -5.74 -5.41
C ILE A 83 10.54 -6.67 -6.61
N ASN A 84 9.62 -7.63 -6.50
CA ASN A 84 9.24 -8.56 -7.56
C ASN A 84 7.78 -8.39 -8.01
N GLY A 85 7.36 -7.13 -8.17
CA GLY A 85 5.99 -6.80 -8.50
C GLY A 85 5.76 -5.29 -8.47
N THR A 86 4.50 -4.89 -8.27
CA THR A 86 4.10 -3.48 -8.26
C THR A 86 3.79 -3.00 -6.85
N ILE A 87 4.43 -1.92 -6.44
CA ILE A 87 4.02 -1.09 -5.30
C ILE A 87 3.17 0.05 -5.85
N ALA A 88 1.93 0.19 -5.39
CA ALA A 88 0.98 1.14 -5.96
C ALA A 88 0.32 2.03 -4.90
N ALA A 89 0.39 3.33 -5.12
CA ALA A 89 -0.35 4.38 -4.43
C ALA A 89 -1.10 5.23 -5.47
N ASN A 90 -1.78 4.62 -6.43
CA ASN A 90 -2.49 5.35 -7.48
C ASN A 90 -3.79 5.98 -6.96
N GLY A 91 -4.14 7.14 -7.49
CA GLY A 91 -5.47 7.71 -7.39
C GLY A 91 -6.49 6.93 -8.22
N ALA A 92 -7.72 6.85 -7.71
CA ALA A 92 -8.83 6.21 -8.40
C ALA A 92 -9.41 7.13 -9.48
N ASN A 93 -10.01 6.52 -10.51
CA ASN A 93 -10.72 7.27 -11.54
C ASN A 93 -11.98 7.93 -10.97
N GLY A 94 -12.37 9.06 -11.54
CA GLY A 94 -13.63 9.73 -11.23
C GLY A 94 -14.83 8.93 -11.74
N ASN A 95 -15.90 8.90 -10.96
CA ASN A 95 -17.13 8.22 -11.36
C ASN A 95 -17.94 9.06 -12.36
N VAL A 96 -18.93 8.41 -12.97
CA VAL A 96 -19.92 9.06 -13.84
C VAL A 96 -21.30 8.77 -13.31
N LEU A 97 -22.10 9.80 -13.12
CA LEU A 97 -23.50 9.71 -12.69
C LEU A 97 -24.31 10.76 -13.45
N SER A 98 -25.49 10.38 -13.92
CA SER A 98 -26.39 11.29 -14.66
C SER A 98 -25.70 12.01 -15.83
N ASN A 99 -24.80 11.30 -16.53
CA ASN A 99 -23.98 11.80 -17.64
C ASN A 99 -22.95 12.90 -17.30
N ILE A 100 -22.64 13.12 -16.03
CA ILE A 100 -21.63 14.08 -15.57
C ILE A 100 -20.45 13.32 -14.97
N GLY A 101 -19.25 13.61 -15.45
CA GLY A 101 -18.00 13.09 -14.93
C GLY A 101 -17.50 13.82 -13.69
N ALA A 102 -17.11 13.07 -12.67
CA ALA A 102 -16.37 13.56 -11.52
C ALA A 102 -14.86 13.56 -11.78
N GLY A 103 -14.10 14.32 -10.99
CA GLY A 103 -12.65 14.36 -11.12
C GLY A 103 -11.98 13.08 -10.63
N GLY A 104 -10.83 12.73 -11.22
CA GLY A 104 -9.97 11.66 -10.73
C GLY A 104 -9.24 12.04 -9.45
N GLY A 105 -8.91 11.07 -8.60
CA GLY A 105 -8.11 11.29 -7.40
C GLY A 105 -6.63 11.46 -7.72
N ALA A 106 -5.89 12.19 -6.88
CA ALA A 106 -4.45 12.34 -7.04
C ALA A 106 -3.69 11.04 -6.75
N GLY A 107 -2.48 10.89 -7.26
CA GLY A 107 -1.52 9.89 -6.77
C GLY A 107 -1.15 10.12 -5.31
N GLY A 108 -0.72 9.06 -4.64
CA GLY A 108 -0.32 9.05 -3.25
C GLY A 108 1.19 9.12 -3.07
N HIS A 109 1.68 8.63 -1.94
CA HIS A 109 3.10 8.70 -1.57
C HIS A 109 3.66 7.30 -1.36
N VAL A 110 4.78 6.98 -1.99
CA VAL A 110 5.57 5.76 -1.71
C VAL A 110 6.94 6.17 -1.17
N ILE A 111 7.30 5.69 0.01
CA ILE A 111 8.60 5.88 0.66
C ILE A 111 9.26 4.51 0.83
N LEU A 112 10.47 4.36 0.32
CA LEU A 112 11.32 3.19 0.52
C LEU A 112 12.60 3.62 1.22
N ASP A 113 12.77 3.15 2.46
CA ASP A 113 13.97 3.39 3.28
C ASP A 113 14.67 2.05 3.49
N ALA A 114 15.81 1.84 2.82
CA ALA A 114 16.53 0.59 2.95
C ALA A 114 18.02 0.70 2.65
N TYR A 115 18.85 -0.15 3.27
CA TYR A 115 20.26 -0.22 2.92
C TYR A 115 20.46 -0.69 1.46
N VAL A 116 19.73 -1.74 1.07
CA VAL A 116 19.77 -2.33 -0.27
C VAL A 116 18.37 -2.48 -0.84
N ILE A 117 18.18 -2.08 -2.10
CA ILE A 117 16.96 -2.36 -2.88
C ILE A 117 17.31 -3.22 -4.10
N ASP A 118 16.72 -4.42 -4.14
CA ASP A 118 16.85 -5.34 -5.27
C ASP A 118 15.68 -5.20 -6.24
N TRP A 119 15.97 -4.61 -7.40
CA TRP A 119 15.02 -4.46 -8.49
C TRP A 119 14.95 -5.73 -9.33
N GLN A 120 13.90 -6.53 -9.16
CA GLN A 120 13.64 -7.66 -10.05
C GLN A 120 13.04 -7.18 -11.38
N THR A 121 13.02 -8.05 -12.38
CA THR A 121 12.54 -7.72 -13.75
C THR A 121 11.10 -7.20 -13.83
N LYS A 122 10.27 -7.47 -12.83
CA LYS A 122 8.86 -7.03 -12.75
C LYS A 122 8.66 -5.82 -11.82
N ALA A 123 9.74 -5.29 -11.25
CA ALA A 123 9.65 -4.21 -10.31
C ALA A 123 8.97 -3.00 -10.94
N LYS A 124 7.96 -2.47 -10.26
CA LYS A 124 7.27 -1.25 -10.66
C LYS A 124 6.80 -0.49 -9.42
N ILE A 125 6.94 0.83 -9.43
CA ILE A 125 6.35 1.70 -8.43
C ILE A 125 5.44 2.68 -9.15
N THR A 126 4.20 2.79 -8.71
CA THR A 126 3.21 3.67 -9.34
C THR A 126 2.53 4.54 -8.31
N ALA A 127 2.60 5.85 -8.47
CA ALA A 127 1.87 6.83 -7.67
C ALA A 127 1.19 7.81 -8.63
N LYS A 128 0.35 7.28 -9.51
CA LYS A 128 -0.27 8.06 -10.59
C LYS A 128 -1.58 8.70 -10.16
N GLY A 129 -1.95 9.79 -10.82
CA GLY A 129 -3.31 10.31 -10.77
C GLY A 129 -4.31 9.40 -11.49
N GLY A 130 -5.55 9.42 -11.02
CA GLY A 130 -6.68 8.76 -11.67
C GLY A 130 -7.24 9.57 -12.83
N ALA A 131 -7.83 8.89 -13.82
CA ALA A 131 -8.53 9.56 -14.92
C ALA A 131 -9.81 10.26 -14.43
N GLY A 132 -10.22 11.33 -15.12
CA GLY A 132 -11.54 11.91 -14.91
C GLY A 132 -12.67 11.00 -15.42
N GLY A 133 -13.86 11.13 -14.84
CA GLY A 133 -15.06 10.44 -15.33
C GLY A 133 -15.50 10.99 -16.69
N ILE A 134 -15.93 10.12 -17.59
CA ILE A 134 -16.37 10.50 -18.95
C ILE A 134 -17.89 10.51 -19.03
N GLY A 135 -18.49 11.70 -18.89
CA GLY A 135 -19.91 11.93 -19.09
C GLY A 135 -20.24 12.57 -20.44
N THR A 136 -21.48 12.43 -20.91
CA THR A 136 -21.93 13.07 -22.17
C THR A 136 -22.23 14.57 -22.03
N VAL A 137 -22.34 15.11 -20.82
CA VAL A 137 -22.53 16.57 -20.63
C VAL A 137 -21.36 17.22 -19.91
N GLY A 138 -20.50 16.44 -19.27
CA GLY A 138 -19.30 16.92 -18.61
C GLY A 138 -18.28 15.82 -18.41
N VAL A 139 -17.01 16.16 -18.61
CA VAL A 139 -15.85 15.29 -18.44
C VAL A 139 -15.07 15.79 -17.23
N GLY A 140 -14.83 14.92 -16.26
CA GLY A 140 -14.06 15.29 -15.08
C GLY A 140 -12.59 15.54 -15.40
N GLY A 141 -11.94 16.38 -14.61
CA GLY A 141 -10.49 16.56 -14.68
C GLY A 141 -9.75 15.37 -14.06
N SER A 142 -8.59 15.00 -14.59
CA SER A 142 -7.80 13.91 -14.04
C SER A 142 -6.97 14.37 -12.83
N GLY A 143 -6.63 13.44 -11.93
CA GLY A 143 -5.87 13.75 -10.73
C GLY A 143 -4.39 14.01 -11.01
N GLY A 144 -3.73 14.80 -10.18
CA GLY A 144 -2.28 15.01 -10.25
C GLY A 144 -1.48 13.78 -9.83
N GLY A 145 -0.22 13.71 -10.26
CA GLY A 145 0.71 12.66 -9.87
C GLY A 145 1.17 12.77 -8.41
N GLY A 146 1.65 11.65 -7.90
CA GLY A 146 2.08 11.46 -6.52
C GLY A 146 3.58 11.67 -6.28
N ILE A 147 4.07 11.15 -5.16
CA ILE A 147 5.49 11.21 -4.79
C ILE A 147 6.03 9.80 -4.64
N VAL A 148 7.20 9.54 -5.23
CA VAL A 148 7.98 8.33 -4.94
C VAL A 148 9.33 8.77 -4.40
N ARG A 149 9.65 8.34 -3.20
CA ARG A 149 10.89 8.69 -2.51
C ARG A 149 11.64 7.42 -2.16
N ILE A 150 12.92 7.41 -2.51
CA ILE A 150 13.80 6.27 -2.28
C ILE A 150 15.03 6.78 -1.57
N HIS A 151 15.27 6.25 -0.39
CA HIS A 151 16.44 6.47 0.45
C HIS A 151 17.18 5.12 0.56
N ALA A 152 18.35 4.99 -0.10
CA ALA A 152 19.15 3.76 -0.04
C ALA A 152 20.66 3.95 -0.18
N SER A 153 21.45 3.09 0.50
CA SER A 153 22.90 3.27 0.71
C SER A 153 23.83 2.44 -0.17
N SER A 154 23.40 1.27 -0.67
CA SER A 154 24.18 0.52 -1.65
C SER A 154 23.40 0.29 -2.94
N VAL A 155 23.71 1.13 -3.94
CA VAL A 155 23.58 0.98 -5.40
C VAL A 155 22.41 0.13 -5.91
N SER A 156 21.37 0.81 -6.39
CA SER A 156 21.11 0.85 -7.84
C SER A 156 20.06 1.91 -8.08
N SER A 157 20.44 2.96 -8.81
CA SER A 157 19.45 3.85 -9.38
C SER A 157 18.36 3.00 -10.04
N PRO A 158 17.07 3.25 -9.74
CA PRO A 158 16.01 2.40 -10.22
C PRO A 158 16.14 2.23 -11.73
N PRO A 159 15.94 1.01 -12.27
CA PRO A 159 15.95 0.81 -13.69
C PRO A 159 14.99 1.80 -14.38
N VAL A 160 15.38 2.30 -15.55
CA VAL A 160 14.61 3.31 -16.28
C VAL A 160 13.18 2.80 -16.50
N GLY A 161 12.19 3.62 -16.15
CA GLY A 161 10.77 3.30 -16.35
C GLY A 161 10.13 2.43 -15.27
N VAL A 162 10.84 2.11 -14.19
CA VAL A 162 10.27 1.40 -13.03
C VAL A 162 9.29 2.28 -12.26
N ILE A 163 9.51 3.60 -12.26
CA ILE A 163 8.71 4.55 -11.50
C ILE A 163 7.77 5.32 -12.44
N ASP A 164 6.49 5.32 -12.08
CA ASP A 164 5.41 5.99 -12.81
C ASP A 164 4.63 6.89 -11.84
N VAL A 165 4.94 8.19 -11.89
CA VAL A 165 4.30 9.24 -11.09
C VAL A 165 3.44 10.15 -11.97
N ASN A 166 2.97 9.64 -13.11
CA ASN A 166 2.21 10.45 -14.05
C ASN A 166 0.93 10.98 -13.44
N GLY A 167 0.58 12.22 -13.78
CA GLY A 167 -0.79 12.69 -13.62
C GLY A 167 -1.75 11.80 -14.42
N GLY A 168 -3.02 11.82 -14.02
CA GLY A 168 -4.05 11.03 -14.68
C GLY A 168 -4.19 11.43 -16.15
N PRO A 169 -4.52 10.50 -17.05
CA PRO A 169 -4.65 10.81 -18.46
C PRO A 169 -5.85 11.73 -18.71
N ALA A 170 -5.77 12.51 -19.79
CA ALA A 170 -6.96 13.18 -20.34
C ALA A 170 -8.01 12.15 -20.75
N SER A 171 -9.25 12.43 -20.41
CA SER A 171 -10.42 11.75 -20.95
C SER A 171 -10.81 12.39 -22.29
N GLU A 172 -10.48 11.71 -23.40
CA GLU A 172 -10.92 12.00 -24.78
C GLU A 172 -10.69 13.43 -25.29
N GLY A 173 -9.59 13.68 -26.03
CA GLY A 173 -9.41 14.87 -26.89
C GLY A 173 -9.28 16.23 -26.19
N CYS A 174 -9.56 16.33 -24.89
CA CYS A 174 -9.45 17.56 -24.12
C CYS A 174 -8.16 17.62 -23.29
N SER A 175 -7.24 18.52 -23.66
CA SER A 175 -5.94 18.71 -23.01
C SER A 175 -6.00 19.50 -21.69
N THR A 176 -7.07 20.25 -21.43
CA THR A 176 -7.23 21.07 -20.21
C THR A 176 -7.58 20.26 -18.96
N GLY A 177 -7.74 18.94 -19.10
CA GLY A 177 -8.12 18.03 -18.00
C GLY A 177 -7.03 17.04 -17.61
N ILE A 178 -5.77 17.26 -17.99
CA ILE A 178 -4.63 16.42 -17.56
C ILE A 178 -4.10 16.95 -16.24
N GLY A 179 -4.00 16.09 -15.23
CA GLY A 179 -3.31 16.39 -13.98
C GLY A 179 -1.81 16.48 -14.19
N ASP A 180 -1.15 17.35 -13.44
CA ASP A 180 0.28 17.53 -13.56
C ASP A 180 1.04 16.30 -13.09
N GLN A 181 2.28 16.19 -13.56
CA GLN A 181 3.21 15.17 -13.17
C GLN A 181 3.53 15.25 -11.67
N GLY A 182 3.69 14.08 -11.06
CA GLY A 182 4.25 13.93 -9.73
C GLY A 182 5.76 14.11 -9.73
N THR A 183 6.40 13.74 -8.63
CA THR A 183 7.87 13.71 -8.53
C THR A 183 8.37 12.36 -8.07
N ASN A 184 9.63 12.09 -8.42
CA ASN A 184 10.42 11.10 -7.74
C ASN A 184 11.70 11.74 -7.20
N GLU A 185 12.06 11.34 -5.98
CA GLU A 185 13.29 11.76 -5.31
C GLU A 185 14.11 10.50 -5.04
N PHE A 186 15.36 10.54 -5.51
CA PHE A 186 16.37 9.56 -5.18
C PHE A 186 17.38 10.28 -4.33
N ASP A 187 17.32 10.02 -3.04
CA ASP A 187 18.41 10.35 -2.17
C ASP A 187 19.31 9.11 -2.16
N ASP A 188 20.44 9.22 -2.86
CA ASP A 188 21.58 8.38 -2.54
C ASP A 188 21.98 8.81 -1.14
N GLN A 189 21.35 8.15 -0.17
CA GLN A 189 21.83 8.25 1.17
C GLN A 189 23.18 7.56 1.09
N ASN A 190 24.21 8.37 0.86
CA ASN A 190 25.31 8.38 1.76
C ASN A 190 24.72 8.60 3.17
N VAL A 191 23.99 7.57 3.67
CA VAL A 191 23.66 7.36 5.07
C VAL A 191 25.04 7.46 5.65
N GLU A 192 25.34 8.62 6.19
CA GLU A 192 26.49 8.77 7.02
C GLU A 192 26.18 7.76 8.11
N CYS A 193 26.84 6.60 8.05
CA CYS A 193 26.72 5.54 9.03
C CYS A 193 27.42 6.04 10.29
N THR A 194 26.83 7.08 10.85
CA THR A 194 27.18 7.70 12.10
C THR A 194 26.46 6.86 13.14
N ASP A 195 27.27 6.12 13.86
CA ASP A 195 27.02 5.72 15.24
C ASP A 195 26.33 6.87 16.01
N PHE A 196 25.00 6.82 16.14
CA PHE A 196 24.19 7.96 16.62
C PHE A 196 24.26 8.11 18.14
N ASP A 197 24.40 7.01 18.85
CA ASP A 197 24.54 6.96 20.30
C ASP A 197 26.01 6.84 20.78
N ALA A 198 26.95 6.70 19.84
CA ALA A 198 28.39 6.69 20.06
C ALA A 198 28.92 5.42 20.77
N ASP A 199 28.29 4.27 20.55
CA ASP A 199 28.66 2.97 21.13
C ASP A 199 29.73 2.20 20.35
N GLY A 200 30.10 2.70 19.17
CA GLY A 200 31.10 2.13 18.28
C GLY A 200 30.54 1.15 17.25
N ALA A 201 29.24 0.88 17.26
CA ALA A 201 28.49 0.21 16.23
C ALA A 201 27.73 1.22 15.38
N ARG A 202 27.17 0.75 14.27
CA ARG A 202 26.36 1.58 13.38
C ARG A 202 25.03 0.89 13.25
N SER A 203 23.96 1.65 13.14
CA SER A 203 22.62 1.16 12.80
C SER A 203 22.59 -0.12 11.94
N ILE A 204 21.69 -1.05 12.27
CA ILE A 204 21.33 -2.21 11.43
C ILE A 204 21.00 -1.82 9.98
N LEU A 205 20.62 -0.55 9.75
CA LEU A 205 20.39 0.03 8.43
C LEU A 205 21.68 0.24 7.61
N CYS A 206 22.87 0.05 8.18
CA CYS A 206 24.17 0.12 7.51
C CYS A 206 24.80 -1.27 7.23
N GLY A 207 24.05 -2.35 7.44
CA GLY A 207 24.57 -3.72 7.30
C GLY A 207 25.42 -4.20 8.47
N GLU A 208 25.44 -3.43 9.56
CA GLU A 208 25.96 -3.80 10.87
C GLU A 208 24.82 -4.44 11.70
N THR A 209 25.08 -4.81 12.94
CA THR A 209 24.13 -5.56 13.79
C THR A 209 23.52 -4.71 14.90
N ASP A 210 23.75 -3.41 14.96
CA ASP A 210 23.16 -2.57 16.02
C ASP A 210 21.63 -2.47 15.87
N CYS A 211 20.95 -3.10 16.82
CA CYS A 211 19.53 -3.28 16.87
C CYS A 211 18.79 -2.08 17.50
N ASP A 212 19.48 -1.14 18.15
CA ASP A 212 18.92 0.11 18.68
C ASP A 212 19.96 1.25 18.67
N ASP A 213 20.16 1.84 17.48
CA ASP A 213 21.01 3.01 17.17
C ASP A 213 20.55 4.32 17.85
N THR A 214 19.83 4.24 18.97
CA THR A 214 19.45 5.37 19.83
C THR A 214 19.87 5.16 21.28
N ASN A 215 20.53 4.05 21.60
CA ASN A 215 20.83 3.61 22.93
C ASN A 215 22.19 2.91 23.02
N ASP A 216 23.17 3.63 23.57
CA ASP A 216 24.57 3.22 23.70
C ASP A 216 24.85 1.96 24.57
N LYS A 217 23.78 1.32 25.05
CA LYS A 217 23.80 0.10 25.85
C LYS A 217 23.23 -1.10 25.11
N ILE A 218 22.77 -0.92 23.88
CA ILE A 218 22.24 -1.97 23.04
C ILE A 218 23.08 -1.96 21.76
N ALA A 219 24.05 -2.87 21.69
CA ALA A 219 25.02 -2.89 20.60
C ALA A 219 25.63 -4.28 20.42
N PRO A 220 26.12 -4.60 19.21
CA PRO A 220 26.75 -5.88 18.91
C PRO A 220 27.84 -6.30 19.91
N GLY A 221 27.59 -7.41 20.61
CA GLY A 221 28.58 -8.00 21.52
C GLY A 221 28.71 -7.32 22.88
N LEU A 222 27.78 -6.43 23.25
CA LEU A 222 27.66 -5.97 24.65
C LEU A 222 27.27 -7.14 25.58
N PRO A 223 27.47 -7.01 26.91
CA PRO A 223 26.99 -8.00 27.86
C PRO A 223 25.47 -7.91 28.06
N GLU A 224 24.78 -9.05 28.07
CA GLU A 224 23.35 -9.11 28.38
C GLU A 224 23.04 -8.69 29.84
N THR A 225 22.09 -7.77 29.98
CA THR A 225 21.43 -7.47 31.24
C THR A 225 20.11 -8.21 31.29
N CYS A 226 19.81 -8.85 32.41
CA CYS A 226 18.51 -9.52 32.59
C CYS A 226 17.34 -8.51 32.65
N ASN A 227 16.87 -8.04 31.51
CA ASN A 227 15.93 -6.95 31.33
C ASN A 227 14.83 -7.28 30.28
N GLY A 228 14.94 -8.40 29.57
CA GLY A 228 14.00 -8.85 28.54
C GLY A 228 14.20 -8.19 27.18
N ILE A 229 15.37 -7.58 26.96
CA ILE A 229 15.85 -6.96 25.75
C ILE A 229 17.08 -7.76 25.29
N ASP A 230 17.31 -7.80 23.98
CA ASP A 230 18.56 -8.29 23.39
C ASP A 230 19.57 -7.13 23.41
N ASP A 231 20.40 -7.05 24.45
CA ASP A 231 21.34 -5.93 24.63
C ASP A 231 22.56 -6.06 23.69
N ASN A 232 22.84 -7.26 23.17
CA ASN A 232 24.02 -7.56 22.38
C ASN A 232 23.75 -7.78 20.88
N CYS A 233 22.48 -7.66 20.48
CA CYS A 233 21.96 -7.75 19.14
C CYS A 233 22.28 -9.07 18.40
N ASN A 234 22.22 -10.20 19.09
CA ASN A 234 22.43 -11.53 18.48
C ASN A 234 21.12 -12.30 18.17
N ASN A 235 19.96 -11.71 18.46
CA ASN A 235 18.60 -12.26 18.35
C ASN A 235 18.23 -13.32 19.40
N GLU A 236 19.01 -13.47 20.45
CA GLU A 236 18.65 -14.16 21.68
C GLU A 236 18.33 -13.08 22.74
N ILE A 237 17.53 -13.43 23.75
CA ILE A 237 17.12 -12.48 24.79
C ILE A 237 17.63 -13.00 26.12
N ASP A 238 18.38 -12.16 26.84
CA ASP A 238 18.96 -12.42 28.15
C ASP A 238 19.82 -13.71 28.22
N GLU A 239 20.40 -14.16 27.11
CA GLU A 239 21.29 -15.32 27.10
C GLU A 239 22.60 -15.01 27.84
N ASP A 240 23.02 -15.93 28.69
CA ASP A 240 24.15 -15.72 29.60
C ASP A 240 24.05 -14.45 30.48
N ALA A 241 22.86 -13.83 30.60
CA ALA A 241 22.64 -12.64 31.40
C ALA A 241 22.93 -12.90 32.88
N THR A 242 23.73 -12.03 33.48
CA THR A 242 24.13 -12.18 34.88
C THR A 242 23.12 -11.53 35.83
N CYS A 243 22.74 -12.28 36.86
CA CYS A 243 21.89 -11.77 37.92
C CYS A 243 22.64 -11.61 39.25
N PRO A 244 22.35 -10.56 40.04
CA PRO A 244 22.91 -10.42 41.38
C PRO A 244 22.55 -11.61 42.27
N GLY A 245 23.46 -12.00 43.16
CA GLY A 245 23.20 -13.05 44.15
C GLY A 245 23.15 -14.47 43.61
N GLY A 246 23.63 -14.71 42.38
CA GLY A 246 23.65 -16.05 41.76
C GLY A 246 22.28 -16.56 41.33
N LEU A 247 21.31 -15.66 41.18
CA LEU A 247 20.00 -15.95 40.60
C LEU A 247 20.13 -16.28 39.11
N ILE A 248 19.11 -16.90 38.52
CA ILE A 248 19.03 -17.14 37.09
C ILE A 248 18.19 -16.06 36.42
N CYS A 249 18.55 -15.68 35.20
CA CYS A 249 17.71 -14.81 34.39
C CYS A 249 16.63 -15.63 33.67
N GLN A 250 15.36 -15.25 33.85
CA GLN A 250 14.26 -15.86 33.13
C GLN A 250 13.20 -14.80 32.80
N ALA A 251 12.97 -14.60 31.49
CA ALA A 251 12.02 -13.63 30.96
C ALA A 251 12.23 -12.20 31.50
N GLY A 252 13.47 -11.69 31.41
CA GLY A 252 13.84 -10.34 31.85
C GLY A 252 13.80 -10.11 33.34
N LYS A 253 13.83 -11.18 34.16
CA LYS A 253 13.81 -11.08 35.63
C LYS A 253 14.77 -12.07 36.27
N CYS A 254 15.47 -11.57 37.29
CA CYS A 254 16.29 -12.40 38.17
C CYS A 254 15.41 -13.09 39.21
N ASP A 255 15.34 -14.42 39.16
CA ASP A 255 14.57 -15.23 40.10
C ASP A 255 15.42 -16.40 40.66
N SER A 256 15.05 -16.89 41.84
CA SER A 256 15.77 -17.95 42.57
C SER A 256 15.38 -19.36 42.17
N GLU A 257 14.36 -19.51 41.35
CA GLU A 257 13.75 -20.81 41.08
C GLU A 257 14.18 -21.35 39.71
N VAL A 258 15.21 -22.19 39.71
CA VAL A 258 15.07 -23.44 38.97
C VAL A 258 13.93 -24.18 39.67
N SER A 259 12.79 -24.40 39.01
CA SER A 259 11.94 -25.53 39.39
C SER A 259 12.39 -26.74 38.58
N PRO A 260 13.21 -27.65 39.15
CA PRO A 260 13.50 -28.93 38.50
C PRO A 260 12.41 -29.99 38.77
N ASP A 261 11.29 -29.64 39.44
CA ASP A 261 10.29 -30.62 39.89
C ASP A 261 8.93 -30.48 39.19
N ALA A 262 8.94 -30.43 37.86
CA ALA A 262 7.92 -31.14 37.08
C ALA A 262 8.58 -32.37 36.43
N GLY A 263 8.99 -33.32 37.27
CA GLY A 263 9.34 -34.65 36.79
C GLY A 263 8.15 -35.26 36.01
N PRO A 264 8.40 -36.11 35.00
CA PRO A 264 7.32 -36.93 34.46
C PRO A 264 6.93 -37.93 35.54
N THR A 265 5.76 -37.72 36.14
CA THR A 265 5.04 -38.77 36.85
C THR A 265 4.93 -39.95 35.89
N THR A 266 5.46 -41.10 36.32
CA THR A 266 5.38 -42.36 35.60
C THR A 266 3.96 -42.88 35.63
N ASP A 267 3.13 -42.39 34.71
CA ASP A 267 1.94 -43.09 34.22
C ASP A 267 2.04 -43.14 32.69
N GLY A 268 2.20 -44.37 32.17
CA GLY A 268 2.56 -44.64 30.78
C GLY A 268 1.51 -44.22 29.75
N GLY A 269 1.62 -42.98 29.26
CA GLY A 269 1.02 -42.53 28.01
C GLY A 269 2.09 -41.92 27.12
N ALA A 270 2.38 -42.54 25.98
CA ALA A 270 3.39 -42.08 25.03
C ALA A 270 3.03 -40.70 24.46
N PRO A 271 3.94 -39.70 24.49
CA PRO A 271 3.82 -38.55 23.61
C PRO A 271 4.29 -38.94 22.19
N ALA A 272 3.46 -38.63 21.20
CA ALA A 272 3.82 -38.76 19.80
C ALA A 272 4.91 -37.76 19.40
N ALA A 273 5.80 -38.17 18.50
CA ALA A 273 6.79 -37.30 17.83
C ALA A 273 6.08 -36.21 16.97
N PRO A 274 6.78 -35.13 16.58
CA PRO A 274 6.18 -33.82 16.35
C PRO A 274 5.69 -33.67 14.91
N GLU A 275 4.55 -33.02 14.71
CA GLU A 275 4.13 -32.55 13.40
C GLU A 275 3.56 -31.12 13.50
N THR A 276 4.32 -30.17 12.96
CA THR A 276 3.95 -28.78 12.59
C THR A 276 3.85 -27.72 13.71
N VAL A 277 4.65 -26.66 13.56
CA VAL A 277 4.41 -25.35 14.18
C VAL A 277 3.59 -24.53 13.19
N GLU A 278 2.30 -24.33 13.47
CA GLU A 278 1.41 -23.46 12.68
C GLU A 278 1.47 -22.03 13.24
N TYR A 279 2.01 -21.09 12.46
CA TYR A 279 1.98 -19.66 12.77
C TYR A 279 0.61 -19.09 12.39
N ARG A 280 -0.23 -18.74 13.37
CA ARG A 280 -1.52 -18.05 13.14
C ARG A 280 -1.42 -16.59 13.55
N GLY A 281 -0.72 -15.79 12.74
CA GLY A 281 -0.82 -14.34 12.74
C GLY A 281 -1.63 -13.89 11.51
N GLY A 282 -2.94 -13.68 11.67
CA GLY A 282 -3.78 -13.14 10.60
C GLY A 282 -5.17 -12.75 11.10
N CYS A 283 -5.51 -11.47 10.98
CA CYS A 283 -6.91 -11.03 11.02
C CYS A 283 -7.63 -11.62 9.80
N SER A 284 -8.32 -12.73 10.00
CA SER A 284 -9.26 -13.29 9.03
C SER A 284 -10.67 -12.88 9.43
N LEU A 285 -11.35 -12.14 8.56
CA LEU A 285 -12.81 -12.02 8.63
C LEU A 285 -13.40 -13.40 8.38
N ALA A 286 -14.26 -13.87 9.29
CA ALA A 286 -14.93 -15.15 9.16
C ALA A 286 -15.69 -15.22 7.82
N PRO A 287 -15.62 -16.35 7.08
CA PRO A 287 -16.49 -16.54 5.93
C PRO A 287 -17.93 -16.69 6.43
N ALA A 288 -18.83 -15.90 5.84
CA ALA A 288 -20.27 -16.01 6.07
C ALA A 288 -20.70 -17.48 5.89
N ALA A 289 -21.38 -18.02 6.90
CA ALA A 289 -21.98 -19.33 6.86
C ALA A 289 -22.89 -19.46 5.63
N GLN A 290 -22.46 -20.25 4.65
CA GLN A 290 -23.34 -20.74 3.60
C GLN A 290 -24.29 -21.74 4.23
N GLY A 291 -25.53 -21.32 4.44
CA GLY A 291 -26.63 -22.19 4.80
C GLY A 291 -26.82 -23.26 3.72
N GLY A 292 -26.50 -24.51 4.06
CA GLY A 292 -26.90 -25.66 3.29
C GLY A 292 -28.41 -25.82 3.33
N PHE A 293 -29.06 -25.74 2.17
CA PHE A 293 -30.36 -26.35 1.96
C PHE A 293 -30.17 -27.73 1.35
N ALA A 294 -30.79 -28.70 2.00
CA ALA A 294 -30.69 -30.12 1.74
C ALA A 294 -31.06 -30.51 0.30
N LEU A 295 -30.28 -31.46 -0.22
CA LEU A 295 -30.62 -32.31 -1.36
C LEU A 295 -31.87 -33.15 -1.03
N ALA A 296 -32.98 -32.85 -1.70
CA ALA A 296 -34.02 -33.84 -1.95
C ALA A 296 -33.87 -34.27 -3.42
N GLY A 297 -33.41 -35.50 -3.62
CA GLY A 297 -33.31 -36.12 -4.93
C GLY A 297 -34.68 -36.42 -5.51
N LEU A 298 -34.80 -36.23 -6.82
CA LEU A 298 -35.70 -36.97 -7.69
C LEU A 298 -35.13 -36.88 -9.10
N GLY A 299 -34.58 -37.99 -9.56
CA GLY A 299 -34.12 -38.14 -10.93
C GLY A 299 -35.28 -38.23 -11.90
N LEU A 300 -35.08 -37.69 -13.10
CA LEU A 300 -35.73 -38.22 -14.31
C LEU A 300 -34.95 -37.79 -15.57
N VAL A 301 -34.25 -38.78 -16.13
CA VAL A 301 -34.18 -39.11 -17.56
C VAL A 301 -33.51 -38.11 -18.53
N ALA A 302 -32.34 -38.52 -18.99
CA ALA A 302 -31.73 -38.13 -20.25
C ALA A 302 -32.60 -38.51 -21.46
N ALA A 303 -32.79 -37.60 -22.42
CA ALA A 303 -32.61 -37.88 -23.85
C ALA A 303 -32.92 -36.64 -24.72
N LEU A 304 -32.16 -36.56 -25.81
CA LEU A 304 -32.52 -35.98 -27.11
C LEU A 304 -31.94 -34.60 -27.46
N ALA A 305 -30.63 -34.58 -27.67
CA ALA A 305 -30.08 -33.91 -28.84
C ALA A 305 -30.56 -34.61 -30.13
N ALA A 306 -30.62 -33.85 -31.22
CA ALA A 306 -31.00 -34.22 -32.60
C ALA A 306 -32.50 -34.18 -32.96
N ARG A 307 -32.93 -33.00 -33.44
CA ARG A 307 -33.79 -32.82 -34.62
C ARG A 307 -33.64 -31.38 -35.10
N LEU A 308 -32.58 -31.12 -35.87
CA LEU A 308 -32.68 -30.87 -37.32
C LEU A 308 -33.71 -29.79 -37.68
N ALA A 309 -33.18 -28.61 -37.99
CA ALA A 309 -33.33 -28.00 -39.30
C ALA A 309 -34.63 -28.37 -40.04
N ARG A 310 -35.73 -27.72 -39.67
CA ARG A 310 -36.96 -27.68 -40.48
C ARG A 310 -37.89 -26.59 -39.98
N ARG A 311 -37.56 -25.32 -40.29
CA ARG A 311 -38.55 -24.22 -40.43
C ARG A 311 -37.99 -23.01 -41.20
N ALA A 312 -37.19 -23.27 -42.23
CA ALA A 312 -37.25 -22.44 -43.43
C ALA A 312 -38.32 -23.07 -44.34
N ARG A 313 -39.38 -22.29 -44.64
CA ARG A 313 -40.59 -22.57 -45.46
C ARG A 313 -41.91 -22.49 -44.67
N LYS A 314 -42.37 -21.26 -44.38
CA LYS A 314 -43.77 -20.81 -44.60
C LYS A 314 -44.00 -19.39 -44.07
N ALA A 315 -43.74 -18.43 -44.94
CA ALA A 315 -44.38 -17.11 -45.08
C ALA A 315 -43.79 -16.61 -46.42
N ARG A 316 -44.33 -16.93 -47.60
CA ARG A 316 -45.59 -16.45 -48.20
C ARG A 316 -46.09 -15.13 -47.65
#